data_AF-A0A9D6E042-F1
#
_entry.id   AF-A0A9D6E042-F1
#
_cell.length_a   1.000
_cell.length_b   1.000
_cell.length_c   1.000
_cell.angle_alpha   90.00
_cell.angle_beta   90.00
_cell.angle_gamma   90.00
#
_symmetry.space_group_name_H-M   'P 1'
#
loop_
_entity.id
_entity.type
_entity.pdbx_description
1 polymer ?
#
loop_
_entity_poly.entity_id
_entity_poly.type
_entity_poly.pdbx_seq_one_letter_code
_entity_poly.pdbx_strand_id
1 'polypeptide(L)'
;MELKEFQERIREIYYEKDSARGTAGTFQWLAEEVGELARALRTGNRENLDEEFADVLAWLVSLATLCGVSMEEAAGKYRKGCPKCMKTPCLCG
;
A
#
# COMPACT_ATOMS: atom_id res chain seq x y z
N MET A 1 -13.15 7.89 -1.64
CA MET A 1 -12.75 7.04 -0.51
C MET A 1 -11.48 7.62 0.05
N GLU A 2 -11.51 7.99 1.33
CA GLU A 2 -10.33 8.45 2.05
C GLU A 2 -9.41 7.29 2.41
N LEU A 3 -8.12 7.55 2.66
CA LEU A 3 -7.16 6.48 2.97
C LEU A 3 -7.51 5.72 4.25
N LYS A 4 -8.07 6.43 5.25
CA LYS A 4 -8.59 5.83 6.47
C LYS A 4 -9.77 4.88 6.19
N GLU A 5 -10.73 5.32 5.38
CA GLU A 5 -11.89 4.51 5.00
C GLU A 5 -11.47 3.24 4.26
N PHE A 6 -10.47 3.37 3.38
CA PHE A 6 -9.91 2.21 2.68
C PHE A 6 -9.24 1.24 3.65
N GLN A 7 -8.47 1.74 4.62
CA GLN A 7 -7.84 0.89 5.63
C GLN A 7 -8.86 0.13 6.48
N GLU A 8 -9.93 0.78 6.92
CA GLU A 8 -11.01 0.10 7.65
C GLU A 8 -11.72 -0.94 6.77
N ARG A 9 -11.95 -0.64 5.49
CA ARG A 9 -12.56 -1.61 4.56
C ARG A 9 -11.70 -2.86 4.39
N ILE A 10 -10.39 -2.72 4.20
CA ILE A 10 -9.46 -3.85 4.09
C ILE A 10 -9.43 -4.65 5.39
N ARG A 11 -9.44 -3.96 6.54
CA ARG A 11 -9.53 -4.59 7.86
C ARG A 11 -10.80 -5.45 7.98
N GLU A 12 -11.96 -4.91 7.64
CA GLU A 12 -13.24 -5.62 7.70
C GLU A 12 -13.25 -6.88 6.83
N ILE A 13 -12.61 -6.85 5.66
CA ILE A 13 -12.61 -7.98 4.71
C ILE A 13 -11.59 -9.06 5.10
N TYR A 14 -10.38 -8.67 5.52
CA TYR A 14 -9.24 -9.59 5.57
C TYR A 14 -8.60 -9.78 6.94
N TYR A 15 -8.94 -8.98 7.97
CA TYR A 15 -8.18 -8.95 9.23
C TYR A 15 -8.04 -10.32 9.90
N GLU A 16 -9.09 -11.13 9.95
CA GLU A 16 -9.02 -12.45 10.59
C GLU A 16 -8.03 -13.38 9.89
N LYS A 17 -8.07 -13.42 8.55
CA LYS A 17 -7.17 -14.25 7.73
C LYS A 17 -5.74 -13.74 7.82
N ASP A 18 -5.56 -12.42 7.74
CA ASP A 18 -4.26 -11.77 7.81
C ASP A 18 -3.61 -11.94 9.17
N SER A 19 -4.40 -11.81 10.24
CA SER A 19 -3.94 -12.02 11.62
C SER A 19 -3.56 -13.47 11.87
N ALA A 20 -4.26 -14.43 11.27
CA ALA A 20 -3.92 -15.85 11.38
C ALA A 20 -2.63 -16.20 10.61
N ARG A 21 -2.41 -15.58 9.44
CA ARG A 21 -1.19 -15.72 8.64
C ARG A 21 0.02 -15.00 9.26
N GLY A 22 -0.24 -13.90 9.98
CA GLY A 22 0.76 -13.09 10.66
C GLY A 22 1.56 -12.17 9.71
N THR A 23 2.28 -11.22 10.31
CA THR A 23 3.01 -10.15 9.62
C THR A 23 3.97 -10.66 8.54
N ALA A 24 4.75 -11.72 8.84
CA ALA A 24 5.72 -12.27 7.90
C ALA A 24 5.04 -12.86 6.66
N GLY A 25 3.96 -13.63 6.83
CA GLY A 25 3.21 -14.19 5.71
C GLY A 25 2.48 -13.13 4.91
N THR A 26 1.91 -12.11 5.56
CA THR A 26 1.28 -10.98 4.86
C THR A 26 2.30 -10.16 4.06
N PHE A 27 3.52 -9.99 4.58
CA PHE A 27 4.59 -9.35 3.82
C PHE A 27 5.03 -10.17 2.59
N GLN A 28 5.00 -11.51 2.68
CA GLN A 28 5.29 -12.36 1.52
C GLN A 28 4.30 -12.12 0.38
N TRP A 29 3.01 -11.99 0.69
CA TRP A 29 1.98 -11.66 -0.31
C TRP A 29 2.14 -10.25 -0.88
N LEU A 30 2.47 -9.26 -0.05
CA LEU A 30 2.83 -7.93 -0.56
C LEU A 30 4.00 -7.99 -1.55
N ALA A 31 5.03 -8.80 -1.25
CA ALA A 31 6.18 -8.95 -2.15
C ALA A 31 5.81 -9.65 -3.47
N GLU A 32 4.86 -10.58 -3.44
CA GLU A 32 4.31 -11.26 -4.63
C GLU A 32 3.60 -10.27 -5.56
N GLU A 33 2.67 -9.45 -5.03
CA GLU A 33 1.96 -8.46 -5.86
C GLU A 33 2.89 -7.36 -6.40
N VAL A 34 3.93 -6.99 -5.65
CA VAL A 34 4.95 -6.08 -6.19
C VAL A 34 5.67 -6.71 -7.39
N GLY A 35 5.84 -8.04 -7.39
CA GLY A 35 6.38 -8.80 -8.51
C GLY A 35 5.46 -8.79 -9.73
N GLU A 36 4.16 -8.99 -9.53
CA GLU A 36 3.15 -8.95 -10.59
C GLU A 36 2.96 -7.52 -11.14
N LEU A 37 2.95 -6.50 -10.28
CA LEU A 37 3.01 -5.09 -10.70
C LEU A 37 4.23 -4.82 -11.58
N ALA A 38 5.41 -5.31 -11.18
CA ALA A 38 6.62 -5.16 -11.97
C ALA A 38 6.50 -5.87 -13.34
N ARG A 39 5.79 -6.99 -13.42
CA ARG A 39 5.51 -7.68 -14.67
C ARG A 39 4.56 -6.87 -15.56
N ALA A 40 3.45 -6.37 -15.03
CA ALA A 40 2.49 -5.54 -15.75
C ALA A 40 3.14 -4.27 -16.34
N LEU A 41 4.00 -3.61 -15.55
CA LEU A 41 4.78 -2.45 -16.00
C LEU A 41 5.69 -2.77 -17.19
N ARG A 42 6.32 -3.94 -17.20
CA ARG A 42 7.21 -4.35 -18.30
C ARG A 42 6.46 -4.72 -19.56
N THR A 43 5.28 -5.33 -19.46
CA THR A 43 4.52 -5.83 -20.61
C THR A 43 3.61 -4.77 -21.23
N GLY A 44 3.35 -3.66 -20.53
CA GLY A 44 2.47 -2.60 -20.99
C GLY A 44 0.99 -3.02 -21.01
N ASN A 45 0.63 -4.12 -20.34
CA ASN A 45 -0.75 -4.55 -20.21
C ASN A 45 -1.47 -3.62 -19.24
N ARG A 46 -2.21 -2.66 -19.79
CA ARG A 46 -2.83 -1.57 -19.02
C ARG A 46 -4.01 -2.03 -18.16
N GLU A 47 -4.76 -3.04 -18.60
CA GLU A 47 -5.85 -3.61 -17.80
C GLU A 47 -5.31 -4.31 -16.55
N ASN A 48 -4.21 -5.04 -16.69
CA ASN A 48 -3.53 -5.67 -15.56
C ASN A 48 -2.92 -4.62 -14.62
N LEU A 49 -2.45 -3.49 -15.15
CA LEU A 49 -1.69 -2.52 -14.36
C LEU A 49 -2.51 -1.91 -13.21
N ASP A 50 -3.77 -1.52 -13.48
CA ASP A 50 -4.62 -0.91 -12.46
C ASP A 50 -4.98 -1.92 -11.36
N GLU A 51 -5.17 -3.20 -11.70
CA GLU A 51 -5.40 -4.31 -10.77
C GLU A 51 -4.19 -4.50 -9.85
N GLU A 52 -2.99 -4.63 -10.42
CA GLU A 52 -1.77 -4.83 -9.62
C GLU A 52 -1.48 -3.64 -8.68
N PHE A 53 -1.78 -2.40 -9.09
CA PHE A 53 -1.67 -1.24 -8.19
C PHE A 53 -2.66 -1.31 -7.03
N ALA A 54 -3.88 -1.80 -7.28
CA ALA A 54 -4.89 -1.98 -6.24
C ALA A 54 -4.46 -3.07 -5.25
N ASP A 55 -3.93 -4.18 -5.74
CA ASP A 55 -3.51 -5.31 -4.90
C ASP A 55 -2.29 -4.97 -4.05
N VAL A 56 -1.28 -4.30 -4.62
CA VAL A 56 -0.14 -3.79 -3.83
C VAL A 56 -0.61 -2.85 -2.72
N LEU A 57 -1.55 -1.94 -3.02
CA LEU A 57 -2.09 -1.03 -2.02
C LEU A 57 -2.88 -1.78 -0.93
N ALA A 58 -3.70 -2.77 -1.31
CA ALA A 58 -4.48 -3.58 -0.38
C ALA A 58 -3.57 -4.34 0.59
N TRP A 59 -2.53 -5.02 0.10
CA TRP A 59 -1.61 -5.76 0.97
C TRP A 59 -0.75 -4.87 1.84
N LEU A 60 -0.34 -3.70 1.36
CA LEU A 60 0.38 -2.72 2.18
C LEU A 60 -0.48 -2.26 3.36
N VAL A 61 -1.76 -2.01 3.10
CA VAL A 61 -2.75 -1.59 4.09
C VAL A 61 -3.08 -2.72 5.07
N SER A 62 -3.21 -3.96 4.60
CA SER A 62 -3.32 -5.16 5.45
C SER A 62 -2.12 -5.27 6.39
N LEU A 63 -0.90 -5.12 5.88
CA LEU A 63 0.33 -5.17 6.68
C LEU A 63 0.37 -4.05 7.72
N ALA A 64 0.03 -2.81 7.33
CA ALA A 64 -0.05 -1.68 8.24
C ALA A 64 -1.06 -1.93 9.37
N THR A 65 -2.20 -2.54 9.04
CA THR A 65 -3.26 -2.89 10.00
C THR A 65 -2.76 -3.91 11.03
N LEU A 66 -2.04 -4.96 10.61
CA LEU A 66 -1.42 -5.91 11.54
C LEU A 66 -0.35 -5.28 12.44
N CYS A 67 0.38 -4.29 11.91
CA CYS A 67 1.40 -3.56 12.65
C CYS A 67 0.85 -2.43 13.53
N GLY A 68 -0.46 -2.21 13.55
CA GLY A 68 -1.08 -1.11 14.32
C GLY A 68 -0.73 0.29 13.77
N VAL A 69 -0.42 0.41 12.49
CA VAL A 69 -0.05 1.66 11.83
C VAL A 69 -1.27 2.27 11.14
N SER A 70 -1.57 3.53 11.46
CA SER A 70 -2.54 4.34 10.72
C SER A 70 -1.93 4.83 9.40
N MET A 71 -2.52 4.42 8.28
CA MET A 71 -2.04 4.80 6.95
C MET A 71 -2.26 6.29 6.67
N GLU A 72 -3.36 6.86 7.14
CA GLU A 72 -3.64 8.30 7.03
C GLU A 72 -2.60 9.15 7.76
N GLU A 73 -2.24 8.76 8.99
CA GLU A 73 -1.22 9.46 9.78
C GLU A 73 0.17 9.30 9.15
N ALA A 74 0.51 8.09 8.71
CA ALA A 74 1.78 7.81 8.03
C ALA A 74 1.92 8.62 6.74
N ALA A 75 0.87 8.67 5.91
CA ALA A 75 0.83 9.48 4.69
C ALA A 75 0.90 11.00 4.99
N GLY A 76 0.43 11.41 6.17
CA GLY A 76 0.54 12.78 6.67
C GLY A 76 1.96 13.37 6.63
N LYS A 77 2.99 12.52 6.60
CA LYS A 77 4.40 12.89 6.36
C LYS A 77 4.59 13.77 5.12
N TYR A 78 3.75 13.63 4.09
CA TYR A 78 3.85 14.35 2.83
C TYR A 78 2.88 15.54 2.70
N ARG A 79 2.09 15.85 3.75
CA ARG A 79 1.02 16.87 3.73
C ARG A 79 1.49 18.26 3.32
N LYS A 80 2.74 18.62 3.60
CA LYS A 80 3.34 19.94 3.32
C LYS A 80 4.34 19.91 2.15
N GLY A 81 4.32 18.87 1.32
CA GLY A 81 5.30 18.65 0.25
C GLY A 81 6.34 17.58 0.61
N CYS A 82 7.47 17.57 -0.11
CA CYS A 82 8.55 16.61 0.15
C CYS A 82 8.99 16.68 1.64
N PRO A 83 9.05 15.56 2.38
CA PRO A 83 9.41 15.58 3.81
C PRO A 83 10.87 15.97 4.07
N LYS A 84 11.70 16.05 3.02
CA LYS A 84 13.10 16.48 3.11
C LYS A 84 13.27 17.96 2.81
N CYS A 85 12.75 18.46 1.69
CA CYS A 85 12.96 19.83 1.24
C CYS A 85 11.73 20.75 1.37
N MET A 86 10.58 20.22 1.78
CA MET A 86 9.31 20.95 1.97
C MET A 86 8.77 21.64 0.71
N LYS A 87 9.25 21.25 -0.48
CA LYS A 87 8.80 21.79 -1.77
C LYS A 87 7.84 20.86 -2.50
N THR A 88 7.01 21.47 -3.33
CA THR A 88 6.11 20.84 -4.30
C THR A 88 6.19 21.65 -5.61
N PRO A 89 6.84 21.15 -6.69
CA PRO A 89 7.48 19.84 -6.83
C PRO A 89 8.76 19.69 -5.98
N CYS A 90 9.16 18.44 -5.73
CA CYS A 90 10.37 18.10 -4.98
C CYS A 90 11.64 18.60 -5.71
N LEU A 91 12.62 19.08 -4.95
CA LEU A 91 13.95 19.50 -5.44
C LEU A 91 15.11 18.67 -4.86
N CYS A 92 14.81 17.49 -4.30
CA CYS A 92 15.87 16.58 -3.82
C CYS A 92 16.58 15.94 -5.02
N GLY A 93 17.90 15.79 -4.90
CA GLY A 93 18.71 14.94 -5.79
C GLY A 93 18.84 13.52 -5.26
#